data_AF-A0A430CVG7-F1
#
_entry.id   AF-A0A430CVG7-F1
#
_cell.length_a   1.000
_cell.length_b   1.000
_cell.length_c   1.000
_cell.angle_alpha   90.00
_cell.angle_beta   90.00
_cell.angle_gamma   90.00
#
_symmetry.space_group_name_H-M   'P 1'
#
loop_
_entity.id
_entity.type
_entity.pdbx_description
1 polymer ?
#
loop_
_entity_poly.entity_id
_entity_poly.type
_entity_poly.pdbx_seq_one_letter_code
_entity_poly.pdbx_strand_id
1 'polypeptide(L)'
;MASLWREFVDFVDSQISVDDHRFWSTDLRSLAAWALLPFVTLLFLVDRPSTLADLAGLAGFLLEAGWIWFVFKRRAIKKRHWTEPTRYSDQNEGY
;
A
#
# COMPACT_ATOMS: atom_id res chain seq x y z
N MET A 1 16.46 16.21 -8.28
CA MET A 1 15.71 14.99 -8.66
C MET A 1 15.39 14.23 -7.40
N ALA A 2 14.12 13.93 -7.13
CA ALA A 2 13.75 13.02 -6.06
C ALA A 2 14.23 11.61 -6.43
N SER A 3 14.56 10.79 -5.43
CA SER A 3 14.89 9.38 -5.68
C SER A 3 13.63 8.63 -6.12
N LEU A 4 13.74 7.62 -6.99
CA LEU A 4 12.61 6.75 -7.39
C LEU A 4 11.79 6.23 -6.20
N TRP A 5 12.48 5.93 -5.09
CA TRP A 5 11.84 5.52 -3.84
C TRP A 5 10.94 6.61 -3.23
N ARG A 6 11.34 7.88 -3.34
CA ARG A 6 10.55 9.01 -2.82
C ARG A 6 9.31 9.21 -3.67
N GLU A 7 9.45 9.21 -4.99
CA GLU A 7 8.32 9.30 -5.92
C GLU A 7 7.32 8.15 -5.71
N PHE A 8 7.81 6.93 -5.48
CA PHE A 8 6.97 5.79 -5.15
C PHE A 8 6.20 5.98 -3.84
N VAL A 9 6.89 6.45 -2.80
CA VAL A 9 6.27 6.71 -1.49
C VAL A 9 5.23 7.81 -1.58
N ASP A 10 5.53 8.90 -2.30
CA ASP A 10 4.61 10.03 -2.50
C ASP A 10 3.38 9.58 -3.31
N PHE A 11 3.58 8.72 -4.31
CA PHE A 11 2.49 8.10 -5.04
C PHE A 11 1.59 7.27 -4.12
N VAL A 12 2.16 6.39 -3.28
CA VAL A 12 1.36 5.58 -2.33
C VAL A 12 0.60 6.46 -1.36
N ASP A 13 1.23 7.50 -0.83
CA ASP A 13 0.59 8.46 0.07
C ASP A 13 -0.59 9.19 -0.58
N SER A 14 -0.51 9.50 -1.89
CA SER A 14 -1.61 10.12 -2.64
C SER A 14 -2.86 9.24 -2.71
N GLN A 15 -2.70 7.92 -2.61
CA GLN A 15 -3.80 6.94 -2.69
C GLN A 15 -4.39 6.60 -1.32
N ILE A 16 -3.74 6.99 -0.21
CA ILE A 16 -4.17 6.67 1.15
C ILE A 16 -4.97 7.84 1.72
N SER A 17 -6.25 7.63 2.03
CA SER A 17 -7.05 8.63 2.75
C SER A 17 -6.71 8.70 4.24
N VAL A 18 -6.74 9.93 4.76
CA VAL A 18 -6.67 10.18 6.21
C VAL A 18 -8.00 9.88 6.91
N ASP A 19 -9.12 10.08 6.21
CA ASP A 19 -10.45 9.67 6.67
C ASP A 19 -10.49 8.16 6.94
N ASP A 20 -10.91 7.79 8.16
CA ASP A 20 -11.05 6.39 8.58
C ASP A 20 -12.13 5.68 7.75
N HIS A 21 -13.24 6.33 7.41
CA HIS A 21 -14.32 5.68 6.68
C HIS A 21 -13.91 5.32 5.24
N ARG A 22 -13.27 6.26 4.52
CA ARG A 22 -12.75 6.01 3.17
C ARG A 22 -11.63 4.97 3.16
N PHE A 23 -10.74 5.03 4.14
CA PHE A 23 -9.61 4.10 4.19
C PHE A 23 -10.07 2.64 4.27
N TRP A 24 -11.02 2.33 5.14
CA TRP A 24 -11.52 0.96 5.32
C TRP A 24 -12.47 0.50 4.21
N SER A 25 -13.19 1.42 3.57
CA SER A 25 -14.18 1.08 2.54
C SER A 25 -13.58 0.89 1.15
N THR A 26 -12.63 1.74 0.75
CA THR A 26 -12.06 1.74 -0.61
C THR A 26 -10.55 1.52 -0.63
N ASP A 27 -9.79 2.30 0.14
CA ASP A 27 -8.35 2.45 -0.12
C ASP A 27 -7.55 1.23 0.32
N LEU A 28 -7.88 0.65 1.47
CA LEU A 28 -7.24 -0.58 1.93
C LEU A 28 -7.50 -1.73 0.96
N ARG A 29 -8.70 -1.81 0.38
CA ARG A 29 -9.06 -2.86 -0.57
C ARG A 29 -8.32 -2.69 -1.89
N SER A 30 -8.28 -1.48 -2.44
CA SER A 30 -7.57 -1.20 -3.69
C SER A 30 -6.06 -1.39 -3.54
N LEU A 31 -5.47 -0.91 -2.44
CA LEU A 31 -4.03 -1.07 -2.16
C LEU A 31 -3.66 -2.52 -1.83
N ALA A 32 -4.53 -3.29 -1.17
CA ALA A 32 -4.31 -4.73 -0.97
C ALA A 32 -4.37 -5.51 -2.30
N ALA A 33 -5.31 -5.15 -3.19
CA ALA A 33 -5.40 -5.77 -4.51
C ALA A 33 -4.14 -5.56 -5.35
N TRP A 34 -3.46 -4.41 -5.20
CA TRP A 34 -2.20 -4.13 -5.90
C TRP A 34 -1.06 -5.08 -5.50
N ALA A 35 -1.00 -5.50 -4.24
CA ALA A 35 0.00 -6.49 -3.79
C ALA A 35 -0.36 -7.92 -4.19
N LEU A 36 -1.65 -8.22 -4.29
CA LEU A 36 -2.12 -9.55 -4.72
C LEU A 36 -1.85 -9.82 -6.20
N LEU A 37 -1.86 -8.80 -7.07
CA LEU A 37 -1.62 -8.96 -8.51
C LEU A 37 -0.31 -9.72 -8.84
N PRO A 38 0.88 -9.29 -8.38
CA PRO A 38 2.11 -10.02 -8.66
C PRO A 38 2.13 -11.43 -8.06
N PHE A 39 1.51 -11.62 -6.89
CA PHE A 39 1.43 -12.94 -6.26
C PHE A 39 0.56 -13.93 -7.05
N VAL A 40 -0.63 -13.49 -7.48
CA VAL A 40 -1.50 -14.28 -8.34
C VAL A 40 -0.78 -14.62 -9.64
N THR A 41 -0.07 -13.67 -10.24
CA THR A 41 0.68 -13.91 -11.48
C THR A 41 1.77 -14.97 -11.29
N LEU A 42 2.51 -14.92 -10.18
CA LEU A 42 3.54 -15.92 -9.85
C LEU A 42 2.95 -17.31 -9.59
N LEU A 43 1.79 -17.40 -8.92
CA LEU A 43 1.12 -18.67 -8.67
C LEU A 43 0.68 -19.40 -9.94
N PHE A 44 0.37 -18.67 -11.03
CA PHE A 44 0.03 -19.27 -12.32
C PHE A 44 1.25 -19.67 -13.16
N LEU A 45 2.45 -19.18 -12.82
CA LEU A 45 3.70 -19.49 -13.53
C LEU A 45 4.43 -20.71 -12.93
N VAL A 46 4.04 -21.18 -11.75
CA VAL A 46 4.69 -22.30 -11.07
C VAL A 46 3.89 -23.59 -11.26
N ASP A 47 4.53 -24.60 -11.86
CA ASP A 47 3.98 -25.95 -12.02
C ASP A 47 3.79 -26.65 -10.65
N ARG A 48 2.63 -27.29 -10.43
CA ARG A 48 2.27 -28.01 -9.18
C ARG A 48 2.41 -29.53 -9.34
N PRO A 49 2.74 -30.31 -8.28
CA PRO A 49 3.14 -29.93 -6.92
C PRO A 49 4.66 -30.09 -6.73
N SER A 50 5.34 -28.99 -6.36
CA SER A 50 6.77 -29.01 -6.04
C SER A 50 7.03 -28.16 -4.80
N THR A 51 8.06 -28.50 -4.01
CA THR A 51 8.47 -27.75 -2.81
C THR A 51 8.80 -26.28 -3.10
N LEU A 52 9.16 -25.97 -4.34
CA LEU A 52 9.38 -24.61 -4.83
C LEU A 52 8.08 -23.79 -4.89
N ALA A 53 6.94 -24.42 -5.21
CA ALA A 53 5.64 -23.76 -5.21
C ALA A 53 5.22 -23.33 -3.80
N ASP A 54 5.47 -24.17 -2.80
CA ASP A 54 5.16 -23.86 -1.40
C ASP A 54 6.04 -22.72 -0.86
N LEU A 55 7.33 -22.72 -1.21
CA LEU A 55 8.26 -21.63 -0.87
C LEU A 55 7.88 -20.31 -1.56
N ALA A 56 7.48 -20.36 -2.84
CA ALA A 56 6.99 -19.19 -3.56
C ALA A 56 5.68 -18.65 -2.94
N GLY A 57 4.78 -19.55 -2.53
CA GLY A 57 3.57 -19.22 -1.78
C GLY A 57 3.87 -18.48 -0.48
N LEU A 58 4.81 -18.99 0.32
CA LEU A 58 5.21 -18.37 1.59
C LEU A 58 5.93 -17.03 1.39
N ALA A 59 6.81 -16.93 0.40
CA ALA A 59 7.48 -15.67 0.07
C ALA A 59 6.49 -14.59 -0.38
N GLY A 60 5.49 -14.96 -1.19
CA GLY A 60 4.43 -14.05 -1.59
C GLY A 60 3.55 -13.60 -0.43
N PHE A 61 3.18 -14.50 0.46
CA PHE A 61 2.46 -14.14 1.69
C PHE A 61 3.24 -13.14 2.56
N LEU A 62 4.56 -13.33 2.73
CA LEU A 62 5.39 -12.42 3.49
C LEU A 62 5.51 -11.03 2.82
N LEU A 63 5.58 -10.99 1.49
CA LEU A 63 5.58 -9.74 0.73
C LEU A 63 4.25 -8.99 0.88
N GLU A 64 3.11 -9.69 0.82
CA GLU A 64 1.80 -9.11 1.05
C GLU A 64 1.65 -8.57 2.47
N ALA A 65 2.08 -9.35 3.47
CA ALA A 65 2.06 -8.91 4.87
C ALA A 65 2.93 -7.67 5.08
N GLY A 66 4.12 -7.64 4.47
CA GLY A 66 5.02 -6.48 4.49
C GLY A 66 4.41 -5.25 3.81
N TRP A 67 3.71 -5.45 2.68
CA TRP A 67 3.01 -4.38 1.97
C TRP A 67 1.87 -3.78 2.79
N ILE A 68 1.01 -4.62 3.35
CA ILE A 68 -0.11 -4.18 4.20
C ILE A 68 0.44 -3.38 5.38
N TRP A 69 1.47 -3.89 6.06
CA TRP A 69 2.14 -3.18 7.14
C TRP A 69 2.70 -1.82 6.71
N PHE A 70 3.32 -1.76 5.53
CA PHE A 70 3.83 -0.52 4.96
C PHE A 70 2.71 0.52 4.74
N VAL A 71 1.57 0.13 4.15
CA VAL A 71 0.40 1.01 3.95
C VAL A 71 -0.12 1.55 5.28
N PHE A 72 -0.25 0.71 6.30
CA PHE A 72 -0.67 1.16 7.64
C PHE A 72 0.31 2.15 8.26
N LYS A 73 1.63 1.91 8.12
CA LYS A 73 2.66 2.81 8.62
C LYS A 73 2.61 4.16 7.91
N ARG A 74 2.46 4.17 6.57
CA ARG A 74 2.31 5.41 5.78
C ARG A 74 1.09 6.20 6.20
N ARG A 75 -0.06 5.53 6.35
CA ARG A 75 -1.27 6.15 6.86
C ARG A 75 -1.09 6.80 8.23
N ALA A 76 -0.44 6.12 9.16
CA ALA A 76 -0.19 6.65 10.49
C ALA A 76 0.69 7.91 10.45
N ILE A 77 1.68 7.95 9.55
CA ILE A 77 2.52 9.14 9.32
C ILE A 77 1.68 10.27 8.72
N LYS A 78 0.91 9.98 7.66
CA LYS A 78 0.02 10.96 7.00
C LYS A 78 -0.97 11.57 8.00
N LYS A 79 -1.63 10.74 8.81
CA LYS A 79 -2.60 11.19 9.84
C LYS A 79 -1.97 12.05 10.94
N ARG A 80 -0.70 11.82 11.29
CA ARG A 80 0.03 12.66 12.28
C ARG A 80 0.37 14.05 11.77
N HIS A 81 0.58 14.17 10.45
CA HIS A 81 0.94 15.44 9.80
C HIS A 81 -0.25 16.12 9.14
N TRP A 82 -1.42 15.49 9.16
CA TRP A 82 -2.63 16.02 8.56
C TRP A 82 -3.28 17.04 9.48
N THR A 83 -3.55 18.21 8.92
CA THR A 83 -4.25 19.31 9.59
C THR A 83 -5.61 19.47 8.95
N GLU A 84 -6.69 19.55 9.72
CA GLU A 84 -8.02 19.68 9.12
C GLU A 84 -8.11 20.99 8.32
N PRO A 85 -8.44 20.93 7.01
CA PRO A 85 -8.45 22.12 6.17
C PRO A 85 -9.50 23.09 6.70
N THR A 86 -9.07 24.30 6.96
CA THR A 86 -9.98 25.38 7.40
C THR A 86 -10.32 26.24 6.20
N ARG A 87 -11.40 27.04 6.31
CA ARG A 87 -11.80 28.02 5.27
C ARG A 87 -10.67 28.95 4.82
N TYR A 88 -9.64 29.12 5.64
CA TYR A 88 -8.57 30.10 5.46
C TYR A 88 -7.18 29.49 5.23
N SER A 89 -7.04 28.16 5.26
CA SER A 89 -5.75 27.48 5.13
C SER A 89 -5.95 26.04 4.70
N ASP A 90 -5.46 25.71 3.50
CA ASP A 90 -5.22 24.34 3.06
C ASP A 90 -3.72 24.04 3.18
N GLN A 91 -3.24 23.94 4.42
CA GLN A 91 -1.83 23.64 4.73
C GLN A 91 -1.37 22.25 4.26
N ASN A 92 -2.30 21.43 3.77
CA ASN A 92 -2.02 20.09 3.33
C ASN A 92 -1.63 20.02 1.85
N GLU A 93 -1.41 21.14 1.14
CA GLU A 93 -0.99 21.19 -0.27
C GLU A 93 0.10 20.12 -0.56
N GLY A 94 -0.33 18.95 -1.07
CA GLY A 94 0.49 17.77 -1.27
C GLY A 94 -0.02 16.44 -0.68
N TYR A 95 -1.08 16.41 0.13
CA TYR A 95 -1.66 15.19 0.75
C TYR A 95 -3.12 14.93 0.39
#